data_AF-A0A963Q2E6-F1
#
_entry.id   AF-A0A963Q2E6-F1
#
_cell.length_a   1.000
_cell.length_b   1.000
_cell.length_c   1.000
_cell.angle_alpha   90.00
_cell.angle_beta   90.00
_cell.angle_gamma   90.00
#
_symmetry.space_group_name_H-M   'P 1'
#
loop_
_entity.id
_entity.type
_entity.pdbx_description
1 polymer ?
#
loop_
_entity_poly.entity_id
_entity_poly.type
_entity_poly.pdbx_seq_one_letter_code
_entity_poly.pdbx_strand_id
1 'polypeptide(L)'
;MKRCASLAALVLMVVALDAAAAAKAGSTAEPTAAPEAAAGAAADGRPEPWMVAERARIVQQRQVAMDEFTAAQKACWQKFAVNDCLRRAQLARREKVDLLQRQEWVLNDLERRLRTQARLKALQDKQQN
;
A
#
# COMPACT_ATOMS: atom_id res chain seq x y z
N MET A 1 0.66 -55.81 -4.15
CA MET A 1 -0.40 -56.26 -3.22
C MET A 1 -0.22 -55.46 -1.93
N LYS A 2 -1.11 -54.63 -1.42
CA LYS A 2 -2.50 -54.25 -1.69
C LYS A 2 -2.62 -52.73 -1.44
N ARG A 3 -3.37 -52.05 -2.30
CA ARG A 3 -3.88 -50.69 -2.11
C ARG A 3 -5.06 -50.80 -1.14
N CYS A 4 -5.18 -49.91 -0.17
CA CYS A 4 -6.45 -49.59 0.47
C CYS A 4 -6.73 -48.11 0.20
N ALA A 5 -7.58 -47.89 -0.80
CA ALA A 5 -8.19 -46.62 -1.14
C ALA A 5 -9.47 -46.43 -0.31
N SER A 6 -9.82 -45.15 -0.14
CA SER A 6 -11.19 -44.60 -0.02
C SER A 6 -12.05 -45.00 1.17
N LEU A 7 -12.32 -44.02 2.04
CA LEU A 7 -13.68 -43.73 2.50
C LEU A 7 -13.89 -42.20 2.59
N ALA A 8 -14.81 -41.71 1.75
CA ALA A 8 -15.63 -40.49 1.86
C ALA A 8 -14.90 -39.13 2.07
N ALA A 9 -14.87 -38.15 1.16
CA ALA A 9 -15.87 -37.69 0.20
C ALA A 9 -17.29 -37.52 0.79
N LEU A 10 -17.48 -36.51 1.65
CA LEU A 10 -18.71 -35.74 1.95
C LEU A 10 -18.32 -34.87 3.17
N VAL A 11 -18.27 -33.54 3.16
CA VAL A 11 -19.40 -32.62 3.00
C VAL A 11 -18.86 -31.30 2.43
N LEU A 12 -19.14 -31.06 1.16
CA LEU A 12 -19.37 -29.72 0.63
C LEU A 12 -20.82 -29.38 1.01
N MET A 13 -21.04 -28.38 1.86
CA MET A 13 -22.30 -27.63 1.87
C MET A 13 -22.04 -26.20 2.34
N VAL A 14 -21.84 -25.35 1.34
CA VAL A 14 -22.27 -23.96 1.36
C VAL A 14 -23.80 -23.96 1.36
N VAL A 15 -24.44 -23.33 2.35
CA VAL A 15 -25.76 -22.68 2.18
C VAL A 15 -25.80 -21.42 3.05
N ALA A 16 -25.96 -20.28 2.37
CA ALA A 16 -26.41 -19.01 2.93
C ALA A 16 -27.93 -18.87 2.71
N LEU A 17 -28.65 -18.26 3.66
CA LEU A 17 -29.82 -17.35 3.52
C LEU A 17 -30.49 -17.22 4.92
N ASP A 18 -30.62 -16.10 5.64
CA ASP A 18 -31.12 -14.71 5.43
C ASP A 18 -32.59 -14.46 5.84
N ALA A 19 -32.83 -13.20 6.30
CA ALA A 19 -34.08 -12.51 6.69
C ALA A 19 -34.40 -12.46 8.22
N ALA A 20 -34.72 -11.33 8.87
CA ALA A 20 -35.06 -9.97 8.43
C ALA A 20 -34.96 -8.96 9.61
N ALA A 21 -34.72 -7.68 9.31
CA ALA A 21 -35.67 -6.57 9.54
C ALA A 21 -34.97 -5.20 9.43
N ALA A 22 -35.52 -4.37 8.56
CA ALA A 22 -35.07 -3.03 8.22
C ALA A 22 -35.48 -1.98 9.26
N ALA A 23 -34.61 -1.01 9.52
CA ALA A 23 -35.00 0.34 9.87
C ALA A 23 -34.02 1.33 9.21
N LYS A 24 -34.60 2.15 8.34
CA LYS A 24 -33.98 3.14 7.45
C LYS A 24 -33.82 4.44 8.25
N ALA A 25 -32.61 4.94 8.43
CA ALA A 25 -32.39 6.31 8.91
C ALA A 25 -31.06 6.87 8.38
N GLY A 26 -31.14 8.02 7.70
CA GLY A 26 -30.02 8.96 7.59
C GLY A 26 -29.16 8.88 6.33
N SER A 27 -29.72 9.24 5.18
CA SER A 27 -28.93 9.85 4.11
C SER A 27 -28.88 11.37 4.37
N THR A 28 -27.69 11.86 4.71
CA THR A 28 -27.20 13.14 4.20
C THR A 28 -25.73 12.93 3.86
N ALA A 29 -25.50 12.45 2.64
CA ALA A 29 -24.22 12.60 1.98
C ALA A 29 -23.99 14.10 1.76
N GLU A 30 -23.06 14.69 2.51
CA GLU A 30 -22.43 15.94 2.11
C GLU A 30 -21.62 15.68 0.83
N PRO A 31 -21.80 16.50 -0.22
CA PRO A 31 -20.93 16.44 -1.39
C PRO A 31 -19.60 17.09 -1.01
N THR A 32 -18.64 16.27 -0.56
CA THR A 32 -17.25 16.70 -0.51
C THR A 32 -16.77 16.82 -1.96
N ALA A 33 -16.82 18.04 -2.49
CA ALA A 33 -16.12 18.43 -3.70
C ALA A 33 -14.60 18.27 -3.47
N ALA A 34 -14.11 17.04 -3.62
CA ALA A 34 -12.72 16.80 -3.96
C ALA A 34 -12.58 17.08 -5.46
N PRO A 35 -11.66 17.95 -5.88
CA PRO A 35 -11.63 18.46 -7.24
C PRO A 35 -11.43 17.33 -8.24
N GLU A 36 -12.27 17.33 -9.27
CA GLU A 36 -12.04 16.65 -10.54
C GLU A 36 -10.62 16.97 -11.04
N ALA A 37 -9.72 16.01 -10.85
CA ALA A 37 -8.48 15.91 -11.61
C ALA A 37 -8.44 14.54 -12.28
N ALA A 38 -9.49 14.23 -13.03
CA ALA A 38 -9.54 13.10 -13.95
C ALA A 38 -9.99 13.58 -15.34
N ALA A 39 -9.31 14.58 -15.88
CA ALA A 39 -9.39 14.86 -17.30
C ALA A 39 -7.99 14.68 -17.88
N GLY A 40 -7.81 13.88 -18.92
CA GLY A 40 -6.60 13.83 -19.76
C GLY A 40 -5.80 12.52 -19.71
N ALA A 41 -6.32 11.46 -20.33
CA ALA A 41 -5.51 10.30 -20.68
C ALA A 41 -4.59 10.61 -21.88
N ALA A 42 -3.35 10.13 -21.74
CA ALA A 42 -2.30 9.88 -22.73
C ALA A 42 -1.66 11.06 -23.49
N ALA A 43 -0.60 11.60 -22.87
CA ALA A 43 0.67 11.86 -23.56
C ALA A 43 1.76 11.13 -22.73
N ASP A 44 1.72 9.81 -22.88
CA ASP A 44 2.46 8.67 -22.34
C ASP A 44 2.75 8.54 -20.83
N GLY A 45 2.85 9.63 -20.04
CA GLY A 45 2.67 9.70 -18.57
C GLY A 45 3.40 8.69 -17.66
N ARG A 46 4.27 7.86 -18.22
CA ARG A 46 4.92 6.73 -17.56
C ARG A 46 6.05 7.24 -16.68
N PRO A 47 6.17 6.74 -15.43
CA PRO A 47 7.30 7.10 -14.58
C PRO A 47 8.61 6.68 -15.24
N GLU A 48 9.64 7.52 -15.09
CA GLU A 48 10.98 7.22 -15.56
C GLU A 48 11.49 5.90 -14.95
N PRO A 49 12.27 5.07 -15.68
CA PRO A 49 12.73 3.77 -15.18
C PRO A 49 13.46 3.83 -13.83
N TRP A 50 14.24 4.89 -13.60
CA TRP A 50 14.94 5.10 -12.33
C TRP A 50 13.96 5.34 -11.16
N MET A 51 12.82 5.99 -11.40
CA MET A 51 11.79 6.19 -10.37
C MET A 51 11.13 4.88 -9.96
N VAL A 52 10.93 3.97 -10.93
CA VAL A 52 10.43 2.63 -10.66
C VAL A 52 11.43 1.83 -9.81
N ALA A 53 12.72 1.89 -10.17
CA ALA A 53 13.78 1.26 -9.39
C ALA A 53 13.87 1.83 -7.97
N GLU A 54 13.74 3.15 -7.83
CA GLU A 54 13.79 3.83 -6.53
C GLU A 54 12.60 3.44 -5.64
N ARG A 55 11.41 3.37 -6.23
CA ARG A 55 10.20 2.88 -5.53
C ARG A 55 10.36 1.43 -5.08
N ALA A 56 10.92 0.58 -5.93
CA ALA A 56 11.23 -0.80 -5.56
C ALA A 56 12.24 -0.87 -4.40
N ARG A 57 13.28 -0.03 -4.41
CA ARG A 57 14.24 0.09 -3.30
C ARG A 57 13.55 0.50 -2.00
N ILE A 58 12.68 1.51 -2.03
CA ILE A 58 11.93 1.97 -0.85
C ILE A 58 11.05 0.83 -0.29
N VAL A 59 10.36 0.09 -1.15
CA VAL A 59 9.55 -1.07 -0.73
C VAL A 59 10.41 -2.15 -0.08
N GLN A 60 11.54 -2.50 -0.70
CA GLN A 60 12.48 -3.48 -0.13
C GLN A 60 13.02 -3.01 1.24
N GLN A 61 13.40 -1.74 1.37
CA GLN A 61 13.89 -1.22 2.64
C GLN A 61 12.82 -1.19 3.74
N ARG A 62 11.55 -0.99 3.38
CA ARG A 62 10.45 -1.13 4.33
C ARG A 62 10.33 -2.56 4.84
N GLN A 63 10.45 -3.55 3.95
CA GLN A 63 10.43 -4.96 4.36
C GLN A 63 11.61 -5.28 5.29
N VAL A 64 12.82 -4.86 4.93
CA VAL A 64 14.00 -5.01 5.79
C VAL A 64 13.78 -4.41 7.18
N ALA A 65 13.20 -3.20 7.28
CA ALA A 65 12.88 -2.59 8.57
C ALA A 65 11.86 -3.39 9.40
N MET A 66 10.93 -4.09 8.75
CA MET A 66 9.97 -4.98 9.43
C MET A 66 10.62 -6.29 9.89
N ASP A 67 11.51 -6.85 9.08
CA ASP A 67 12.27 -8.06 9.42
C ASP A 67 13.21 -7.81 10.59
N GLU A 68 13.95 -6.70 10.56
CA GLU A 68 14.79 -6.24 11.67
C GLU A 68 13.98 -6.04 12.95
N PHE A 69 12.80 -5.42 12.86
CA PHE A 69 11.92 -5.25 14.01
C PHE A 69 11.45 -6.60 14.57
N THR A 70 11.08 -7.54 13.70
CA THR A 70 10.64 -8.88 14.10
C THR A 70 11.76 -9.65 14.79
N ALA A 71 12.99 -9.57 14.27
CA ALA A 71 14.17 -10.15 14.89
C ALA A 71 14.46 -9.51 16.26
N ALA A 72 14.42 -8.18 16.34
CA ALA A 72 14.61 -7.43 17.58
C ALA A 72 13.56 -7.78 18.63
N GLN A 73 12.29 -7.94 18.23
CA GLN A 73 11.21 -8.34 19.12
C GLN A 73 11.47 -9.72 19.73
N LYS A 74 11.87 -10.71 18.93
CA LYS A 74 12.25 -12.04 19.42
C LYS A 74 13.41 -11.97 20.41
N ALA A 75 14.43 -11.16 20.12
CA ALA A 75 15.57 -10.96 21.01
C ALA A 75 15.17 -10.25 22.32
N CYS A 76 14.20 -9.34 22.29
CA CYS A 76 13.73 -8.64 23.50
C CYS A 76 13.11 -9.57 24.54
N TRP A 77 12.41 -10.63 24.11
CA TRP A 77 11.80 -11.60 25.03
C TRP A 77 12.80 -12.43 25.84
N GLN A 78 14.08 -12.43 25.45
CA GLN A 78 15.16 -13.09 26.19
C GLN A 78 15.82 -12.16 27.22
N LYS A 79 15.31 -10.95 27.42
CA LYS A 79 15.88 -9.92 28.32
C LYS A 79 14.98 -9.70 29.52
N PHE A 80 15.54 -9.25 30.64
CA PHE A 80 14.74 -8.88 31.82
C PHE A 80 13.92 -7.61 31.61
N ALA A 81 14.49 -6.60 30.94
CA ALA A 81 13.81 -5.33 30.65
C ALA A 81 13.03 -5.37 29.32
N VAL A 82 12.16 -6.36 29.15
CA VAL A 82 11.44 -6.61 27.88
C VAL A 82 10.69 -5.36 27.40
N ASN A 83 9.92 -4.71 28.27
CA ASN A 83 9.09 -3.55 27.89
C ASN A 83 9.90 -2.38 27.34
N ASP A 84 11.01 -2.07 27.98
CA ASP A 84 11.92 -1.01 27.53
C ASP A 84 12.64 -1.39 26.23
N CYS A 85 13.04 -2.67 26.09
CA CYS A 85 13.58 -3.20 24.85
C CYS A 85 12.59 -3.08 23.68
N LEU A 86 11.33 -3.51 23.89
CA LEU A 86 10.28 -3.44 22.88
C LEU A 86 10.00 -2.00 22.45
N ARG A 87 9.95 -1.07 23.41
CA ARG A 87 9.77 0.35 23.12
C ARG A 87 10.88 0.88 22.22
N ARG A 88 12.15 0.59 22.54
CA ARG A 88 13.28 0.98 21.68
C ARG A 88 13.21 0.35 20.28
N ALA A 89 12.85 -0.93 20.18
CA ALA A 89 12.68 -1.58 18.88
C ALA A 89 11.57 -0.92 18.03
N GLN A 90 10.46 -0.53 18.66
CA GLN A 90 9.38 0.20 17.97
C GLN A 90 9.82 1.59 17.51
N LEU A 91 10.54 2.33 18.34
CA LEU A 91 11.07 3.65 17.99
C LEU A 91 12.04 3.55 16.81
N ALA A 92 13.00 2.63 16.86
CA ALA A 92 13.95 2.40 15.77
C ALA A 92 13.25 2.06 14.45
N ARG A 93 12.22 1.20 14.48
CA ARG A 93 11.41 0.89 13.30
C ARG A 93 10.67 2.13 12.78
N ARG A 94 10.03 2.91 13.66
CA ARG A 94 9.30 4.14 13.29
C ARG A 94 10.23 5.12 12.59
N GLU A 95 11.39 5.42 13.19
CA GLU A 95 12.38 6.33 12.61
C GLU A 95 12.83 5.90 11.21
N LYS A 96 13.13 4.61 11.02
CA LYS A 96 13.50 4.06 9.71
C LYS A 96 12.36 4.22 8.69
N VAL A 97 11.14 3.84 9.06
CA VAL A 97 9.97 3.93 8.17
C VAL A 97 9.63 5.38 7.83
N ASP A 98 9.72 6.30 8.79
CA ASP A 98 9.44 7.72 8.59
C ASP A 98 10.44 8.35 7.60
N LEU A 99 11.72 7.98 7.69
CA LEU A 99 12.73 8.38 6.70
C LEU A 99 12.39 7.87 5.30
N LEU A 100 11.95 6.63 5.17
CA LEU A 100 11.52 6.06 3.89
C LEU A 100 10.26 6.73 3.34
N GLN A 101 9.33 7.10 4.23
CA GLN A 101 8.11 7.82 3.85
C GLN A 101 8.42 9.22 3.33
N ARG A 102 9.37 9.93 3.94
CA ARG A 102 9.84 11.23 3.42
C ARG A 102 10.47 11.11 2.03
N GLN A 103 11.30 10.09 1.80
CA GLN A 103 11.88 9.81 0.48
C GLN A 103 10.79 9.55 -0.58
N GLU A 104 9.80 8.74 -0.21
CA GLU A 104 8.65 8.42 -1.04
C GLU A 104 7.82 9.68 -1.40
N TRP A 105 7.62 10.60 -0.46
CA TRP A 105 6.93 11.86 -0.75
C TRP A 105 7.67 12.73 -1.76
N VAL A 106 8.98 12.86 -1.62
CA VAL A 106 9.81 13.62 -2.56
C VAL A 106 9.73 13.01 -3.96
N LEU A 107 9.79 11.67 -4.06
CA LEU A 107 9.66 10.95 -5.33
C LEU A 107 8.29 11.20 -5.98
N ASN A 108 7.20 11.14 -5.19
CA ASN A 108 5.84 11.35 -5.69
C ASN A 108 5.59 12.79 -6.15
N ASP A 109 6.14 13.78 -5.45
CA ASP A 109 6.03 15.19 -5.87
C ASP A 109 6.78 15.42 -7.19
N LEU A 110 7.98 14.87 -7.33
CA LEU A 110 8.75 14.96 -8.57
C LEU A 110 8.00 14.30 -9.74
N GLU A 111 7.47 13.09 -9.54
CA GLU A 111 6.69 12.38 -10.56
C GLU A 111 5.46 13.19 -10.99
N ARG A 112 4.75 13.83 -10.03
CA ARG A 112 3.62 14.72 -10.31
C ARG A 112 4.06 15.91 -11.17
N ARG A 113 5.18 16.57 -10.84
CA ARG A 113 5.70 17.71 -11.62
C ARG A 113 6.03 17.33 -13.05
N LEU A 114 6.73 16.20 -13.25
CA LEU A 114 7.08 15.73 -14.58
C LEU A 114 5.85 15.41 -15.42
N ARG A 115 4.84 14.76 -14.84
CA ARG A 115 3.57 14.49 -15.53
C ARG A 115 2.85 15.76 -15.94
N THR A 116 2.80 16.77 -15.07
CA THR A 116 2.21 18.07 -15.39
C THR A 116 2.97 18.75 -16.53
N GLN A 117 4.31 18.75 -16.49
CA GLN A 117 5.13 19.34 -17.56
C GLN A 117 4.93 18.63 -18.90
N ALA A 118 4.95 17.30 -18.92
CA ALA A 118 4.71 16.50 -20.12
C ALA A 118 3.33 16.81 -20.73
N ARG A 119 2.31 16.97 -19.89
CA ARG A 119 0.98 17.35 -20.34
C ARG A 119 0.92 18.77 -20.91
N LEU A 120 1.55 19.74 -20.24
CA LEU A 120 1.59 21.13 -20.73
C LEU A 120 2.26 21.19 -22.10
N LYS A 121 3.37 20.47 -22.28
CA LYS A 121 4.04 20.34 -23.57
C LYS A 121 3.11 19.75 -24.64
N ALA A 122 2.43 18.65 -24.33
CA ALA A 122 1.49 18.02 -25.27
C ALA A 122 0.31 18.93 -25.65
N LEU A 123 -0.13 19.83 -24.77
CA LEU A 123 -1.15 20.83 -25.10
C LEU A 123 -0.61 21.95 -25.99
N GLN A 124 0.61 22.42 -25.74
CA GLN A 124 1.28 23.44 -26.57
C GLN A 124 1.54 22.92 -27.97
N ASP A 125 2.06 21.70 -28.10
CA ASP A 125 2.33 21.07 -29.40
C ASP A 125 1.05 20.93 -30.25
N LYS A 126 -0.12 20.72 -29.61
CA LYS A 126 -1.45 20.71 -30.28
C LYS A 126 -1.98 22.09 -30.68
N GLN A 127 -1.52 23.17 -30.05
CA GLN A 127 -1.94 24.53 -30.38
C GLN A 127 -1.10 25.14 -31.50
N GLN A 128 0.13 24.65 -31.68
CA GLN A 128 1.07 25.15 -32.68
C GLN A 128 0.97 24.43 -34.03
N ASN A 129 0.19 23.35 -34.11
CA ASN A 129 0.09 22.45 -35.25
C ASN A 129 -1.36 22.26 -35.67
#